data_AF-A0A0F9SKG9-F1
#
_entry.id   AF-A0A0F9SKG9-F1
#
_cell.length_a   1.000
_cell.length_b   1.000
_cell.length_c   1.000
_cell.angle_alpha   90.00
_cell.angle_beta   90.00
_cell.angle_gamma   90.00
#
_symmetry.space_group_name_H-M   'P 1'
#
loop_
_entity.id
_entity.type
_entity.pdbx_description
1 polymer ?
#
loop_
_entity_poly.entity_id
_entity_poly.type
_entity_poly.pdbx_seq_one_letter_code
_entity_poly.pdbx_strand_id
1 'polypeptide(L)'
;MPIDFKPKTEVFKTRKEATEFAERHYAPSPVVINPFDIEAAKSELSKYEEKIKGMLTEAQAFEITDEASNSKAVEMGLQAKKLSKRVKEDGADRTKKHRLYTGAVKNLVRVYTDMLDSIESDLKGKFREYSRIKEMKRREDDLKVKEAARALQDRVNREAKKKNIDPILIPEPVLPQKQAPTRTEEGSGSMKKVWTWDKNEEEIDFDKVPDEYKILNGPAINTAIKAAVRNIPGIRIYQDDVPVWRG
;
A
#
# COMPACT_ATOMS: atom_id res chain seq x y z
N MET A 1 -7.96 54.85 -1.16
CA MET A 1 -7.06 55.54 -0.22
C MET A 1 -5.95 54.57 0.17
N PRO A 2 -4.69 54.82 -0.18
CA PRO A 2 -3.58 53.95 0.23
C PRO A 2 -3.20 54.25 1.69
N ILE A 3 -3.21 53.22 2.53
CA ILE A 3 -2.79 53.32 3.94
C ILE A 3 -1.26 53.21 3.96
N ASP A 4 -0.61 54.33 4.21
CA ASP A 4 0.84 54.48 4.25
C ASP A 4 1.38 53.92 5.58
N PHE A 5 1.70 52.62 5.61
CA PHE A 5 2.21 51.94 6.81
C PHE A 5 3.73 52.14 6.90
N LYS A 6 4.17 53.26 7.49
CA LYS A 6 5.58 53.44 7.86
C LYS A 6 5.86 52.64 9.14
N PRO A 7 6.67 51.57 9.12
CA PRO A 7 7.09 50.93 10.35
C PRO A 7 7.97 51.91 11.14
N LYS A 8 7.56 52.26 12.37
CA LYS A 8 8.42 52.95 13.32
C LYS A 8 9.56 52.01 13.69
N THR A 9 10.70 52.14 13.03
CA THR A 9 11.95 51.52 13.47
C THR A 9 12.41 52.28 14.72
N GLU A 10 12.11 51.74 15.90
CA GLU A 10 12.74 52.20 17.14
C GLU A 10 14.23 51.80 17.10
N VAL A 11 15.09 52.78 16.90
CA VAL A 11 16.54 52.60 16.88
C VAL A 11 17.02 52.61 18.33
N PHE A 12 17.33 51.44 18.88
CA PHE A 12 17.91 51.30 20.22
C PHE A 12 19.30 51.94 20.24
N LYS A 13 19.53 52.91 21.13
CA LYS A 13 20.77 53.69 21.18
C LYS A 13 21.89 52.96 21.91
N THR A 14 21.56 51.97 22.73
CA THR A 14 22.55 51.22 23.49
C THR A 14 22.28 49.72 23.49
N ARG A 15 23.35 48.92 23.60
CA ARG A 15 23.28 47.46 23.72
C ARG A 15 22.48 47.03 24.95
N LYS A 16 22.54 47.81 26.05
CA LYS A 16 21.75 47.58 27.25
C LYS A 16 20.25 47.76 27.02
N GLU A 17 19.82 48.85 26.37
CA GLU A 17 18.39 49.06 26.04
C GLU A 17 17.84 47.99 25.10
N ALA A 18 18.65 47.53 24.13
CA ALA A 18 18.27 46.42 23.25
C ALA A 18 18.12 45.10 24.01
N THR A 19 18.94 44.87 25.05
CA THR A 19 18.87 43.65 25.88
C THR A 19 17.68 43.70 26.84
N GLU A 20 17.40 44.86 27.44
CA GLU A 20 16.28 45.06 28.36
C GLU A 20 14.91 45.01 27.64
N PHE A 21 14.84 45.52 26.40
CA PHE A 21 13.66 45.39 25.54
C PHE A 21 13.44 43.93 25.11
N ALA A 22 14.51 43.21 24.77
CA ALA A 22 14.44 41.79 24.48
C ALA A 22 13.95 40.99 25.70
N GLU A 23 14.44 41.26 26.92
CA GLU A 23 13.99 40.57 28.12
C GLU A 23 12.53 40.89 28.51
N ARG A 24 12.05 42.12 28.27
CA ARG A 24 10.65 42.49 28.55
C ARG A 24 9.65 41.98 27.51
N HIS A 25 10.08 41.66 26.29
CA HIS A 25 9.16 41.31 25.19
C HIS A 25 9.37 39.90 24.64
N TYR A 26 10.46 39.22 25.00
CA TYR A 26 10.65 37.80 24.72
C TYR A 26 10.12 37.00 25.92
N ALA A 27 8.80 36.76 25.92
CA ALA A 27 8.25 35.73 26.79
C ALA A 27 9.05 34.44 26.57
N PRO A 28 9.52 33.75 27.62
CA PRO A 28 10.22 32.49 27.46
C PRO A 28 9.32 31.58 26.63
N SER A 29 9.82 31.14 25.48
CA SER A 29 9.09 30.24 24.59
C SER A 29 8.57 29.08 25.44
N PRO A 30 7.27 28.74 25.38
CA PRO A 30 6.70 27.74 26.26
C PRO A 30 7.54 26.48 26.12
N VAL A 31 8.10 26.03 27.24
CA VAL A 31 8.94 24.85 27.30
C VAL A 31 8.14 23.72 26.65
N VAL A 32 8.56 23.30 25.46
CA VAL A 32 7.94 22.18 24.75
C VAL A 32 8.34 20.93 25.52
N ILE A 33 7.54 20.57 26.52
CA ILE A 33 7.71 19.31 27.25
C ILE A 33 7.58 18.21 26.21
N ASN A 34 8.70 17.55 25.91
CA ASN A 34 8.72 16.48 24.93
C ASN A 34 7.84 15.35 25.47
N PRO A 35 6.70 15.02 24.81
CA PRO A 35 5.81 13.97 25.27
C PRO A 35 6.45 12.57 25.22
N PHE A 36 7.64 12.44 24.61
CA PHE A 36 8.41 11.22 24.50
C PHE A 36 9.56 11.13 25.52
N ASP A 37 9.54 11.94 26.58
CA ASP A 37 10.58 11.89 27.60
C ASP A 37 10.50 10.58 28.42
N ILE A 38 11.45 9.69 28.15
CA ILE A 38 11.60 8.41 28.85
C ILE A 38 12.00 8.64 30.30
N GLU A 39 12.68 9.75 30.62
CA GLU A 39 13.12 10.06 31.97
C GLU A 39 11.94 10.37 32.90
N ALA A 40 10.89 11.02 32.39
CA ALA A 40 9.64 11.23 33.12
C ALA A 40 8.93 9.90 33.42
N ALA A 41 8.90 8.96 32.46
CA ALA A 41 8.35 7.63 32.67
C ALA A 41 9.20 6.81 33.66
N LYS A 42 10.52 6.91 33.58
CA LYS A 42 11.47 6.21 34.45
C LYS A 42 11.39 6.71 35.90
N SER A 43 11.32 8.03 36.11
CA SER A 43 11.16 8.64 37.44
C SER A 43 9.86 8.26 38.13
N GLU A 44 8.80 7.96 37.37
CA GLU A 44 7.54 7.55 37.96
C GLU A 44 7.42 6.04 38.14
N LEU A 45 8.11 5.23 37.33
CA LEU A 45 8.17 3.78 37.51
C LEU A 45 9.17 3.37 38.60
N SER A 46 10.16 4.21 38.92
CA SER A 46 11.10 3.98 40.03
C SER A 46 10.41 3.90 41.39
N LYS A 47 9.20 4.47 41.55
CA LYS A 47 8.37 4.32 42.77
C LYS A 47 8.01 2.86 43.09
N TYR A 48 8.08 1.97 42.08
CA TYR A 48 7.85 0.54 42.23
C TYR A 48 9.14 -0.24 42.47
N GLU A 49 10.30 0.35 42.16
CA GLU A 49 11.60 -0.33 42.19
C GLU A 49 11.98 -0.82 43.59
N GLU A 50 11.81 0.02 44.61
CA GLU A 50 12.10 -0.36 46.01
C GLU A 50 11.20 -1.49 46.49
N LYS A 51 9.90 -1.44 46.14
CA LYS A 51 8.93 -2.49 46.49
C LYS A 51 9.22 -3.80 45.79
N ILE A 52 9.59 -3.75 44.51
CA ILE A 52 9.97 -4.93 43.73
C ILE A 52 11.25 -5.54 44.30
N LYS A 53 12.26 -4.72 44.64
CA LYS A 53 13.51 -5.19 45.26
C LYS A 53 13.25 -5.86 46.62
N GLY A 54 12.42 -5.25 47.47
CA GLY A 54 12.02 -5.84 48.76
C GLY A 54 11.33 -7.19 48.59
N MET A 55 10.32 -7.26 47.71
CA MET A 55 9.62 -8.53 47.42
C MET A 55 10.55 -9.58 46.81
N LEU A 56 11.53 -9.17 46.00
CA LEU A 56 12.52 -10.08 45.41
C LEU A 56 13.43 -10.68 46.50
N THR A 57 13.95 -9.85 47.40
CA THR A 57 14.78 -10.32 48.51
C THR A 57 14.01 -11.23 49.46
N GLU A 58 12.75 -10.89 49.74
CA GLU A 58 11.87 -11.73 50.56
C GLU A 58 11.59 -13.06 49.86
N ALA A 59 11.27 -13.05 48.57
CA ALA A 59 11.01 -14.28 47.82
C ALA A 59 12.25 -15.17 47.68
N GLN A 60 13.45 -14.58 47.55
CA GLN A 60 14.71 -15.33 47.46
C GLN A 60 15.11 -15.97 48.79
N ALA A 61 14.78 -15.35 49.92
CA ALA A 61 15.06 -15.88 51.25
C ALA A 61 13.95 -16.84 51.76
N PHE A 62 12.83 -16.96 51.04
CA PHE A 62 11.66 -17.71 51.49
C PHE A 62 11.71 -19.17 51.02
N GLU A 63 11.69 -20.10 51.97
CA GLU A 63 11.56 -21.53 51.70
C GLU A 63 10.16 -22.02 52.11
N ILE A 64 9.61 -22.95 51.32
CA ILE A 64 8.30 -23.54 51.58
C ILE A 64 8.53 -24.90 52.23
N THR A 65 8.22 -25.01 53.53
CA THR A 65 8.45 -26.22 54.33
C THR A 65 7.17 -26.78 54.96
N ASP A 66 6.10 -25.99 55.02
CA ASP A 66 4.85 -26.30 55.69
C ASP A 66 3.64 -25.62 55.02
N GLU A 67 2.42 -25.96 55.44
CA GLU A 67 1.20 -25.43 54.84
C GLU A 67 0.99 -23.93 55.13
N ALA A 68 1.52 -23.44 56.25
CA ALA A 68 1.54 -22.01 56.57
C ALA A 68 2.50 -21.23 55.66
N SER A 69 3.71 -21.74 55.39
CA SER A 69 4.62 -21.13 54.42
C SER A 69 4.09 -21.18 53.00
N ASN A 70 3.38 -22.26 52.62
CA ASN A 70 2.70 -22.33 51.32
C ASN A 70 1.64 -21.22 51.17
N SER A 71 0.82 -21.00 52.19
CA SER A 71 -0.18 -19.93 52.19
C SER A 71 0.45 -18.54 52.05
N LYS A 72 1.58 -18.30 52.73
CA LYS A 72 2.35 -17.06 52.63
C LYS A 72 3.01 -16.88 51.26
N ALA A 73 3.51 -17.95 50.65
CA ALA A 73 4.02 -17.91 49.27
C ALA A 73 2.94 -17.52 48.26
N VAL A 74 1.74 -18.08 48.40
CA VAL A 74 0.58 -17.72 47.57
C VAL A 74 0.23 -16.24 47.74
N GLU A 75 0.24 -15.73 48.98
CA GLU A 75 -0.01 -14.32 49.24
C GLU A 75 1.04 -13.41 48.57
N MET A 76 2.32 -13.72 48.74
CA MET A 76 3.43 -12.99 48.08
C MET A 76 3.29 -13.02 46.56
N GLY A 77 2.93 -14.17 45.99
CA GLY A 77 2.67 -14.31 44.55
C GLY A 77 1.51 -13.44 44.06
N LEU A 78 0.41 -13.35 44.84
CA LEU A 78 -0.72 -12.49 44.52
C LEU A 78 -0.36 -11.01 44.62
N GLN A 79 0.42 -10.61 45.62
CA GLN A 79 0.91 -9.25 45.77
C GLN A 79 1.81 -8.85 44.59
N ALA A 80 2.71 -9.73 44.16
CA ALA A 80 3.59 -9.50 43.02
C ALA A 80 2.79 -9.35 41.71
N LYS A 81 1.76 -10.20 41.53
CA LYS A 81 0.86 -10.11 40.36
C LYS A 81 0.07 -8.80 40.33
N LYS A 82 -0.44 -8.32 41.48
CA LYS A 82 -1.13 -7.03 41.59
C LYS A 82 -0.18 -5.87 41.25
N LEU A 83 1.05 -5.91 41.74
CA LEU A 83 2.07 -4.89 41.46
C LEU A 83 2.45 -4.87 39.97
N SER A 84 2.68 -6.04 39.37
CA SER A 84 2.95 -6.20 37.93
C SER A 84 1.83 -5.62 37.07
N LYS A 85 0.56 -5.86 37.45
CA LYS A 85 -0.60 -5.30 36.75
C LYS A 85 -0.61 -3.77 36.79
N ARG A 86 -0.40 -3.16 37.97
CA ARG A 86 -0.35 -1.69 38.12
C ARG A 86 0.77 -1.05 37.31
N VAL A 87 1.96 -1.65 37.29
CA VAL A 87 3.09 -1.17 36.46
C VAL A 87 2.72 -1.17 34.98
N LYS A 88 2.03 -2.22 34.50
CA LYS A 88 1.57 -2.32 33.11
C LYS A 88 0.47 -1.31 32.79
N GLU A 89 -0.47 -1.09 33.71
CA GLU A 89 -1.55 -0.10 33.55
C GLU A 89 -0.99 1.33 33.50
N ASP A 90 -0.14 1.71 34.47
CA ASP A 90 0.55 3.01 34.50
C ASP A 90 1.37 3.26 33.21
N GLY A 91 2.05 2.22 32.70
CA GLY A 91 2.76 2.29 31.43
C GLY A 91 1.83 2.39 30.22
N ALA A 92 0.73 1.64 30.19
CA ALA A 92 -0.24 1.66 29.11
C ALA A 92 -0.95 3.02 29.01
N ASP A 93 -1.34 3.63 30.13
CA ASP A 93 -2.01 4.93 30.17
C ASP A 93 -1.16 6.06 29.57
N ARG A 94 0.16 6.01 29.78
CA ARG A 94 1.09 6.95 29.13
C ARG A 94 1.11 6.80 27.62
N THR A 95 1.19 5.56 27.14
CA THR A 95 1.19 5.30 25.70
C THR A 95 -0.18 5.52 25.04
N LYS A 96 -1.28 5.54 25.82
CA LYS A 96 -2.66 5.61 25.32
C LYS A 96 -2.91 6.87 24.49
N LYS A 97 -2.56 8.05 24.99
CA LYS A 97 -2.75 9.32 24.26
C LYS A 97 -1.97 9.32 22.93
N HIS A 98 -0.75 8.78 22.94
CA HIS A 98 0.07 8.65 21.73
C HIS A 98 -0.49 7.63 20.74
N ARG A 99 -0.96 6.47 21.22
CA ARG A 99 -1.63 5.47 20.39
C ARG A 99 -2.88 6.06 19.73
N LEU A 100 -3.67 6.84 20.45
CA LEU A 100 -4.83 7.53 19.90
C LEU A 100 -4.43 8.57 18.85
N TYR A 101 -3.40 9.38 19.11
CA TYR A 101 -2.90 10.36 18.14
C TYR A 101 -2.35 9.69 16.88
N THR A 102 -1.46 8.69 17.02
CA THR A 102 -0.91 7.95 15.88
C THR A 102 -2.01 7.22 15.09
N GLY A 103 -3.03 6.70 15.76
CA GLY A 103 -4.22 6.16 15.13
C GLY A 103 -5.00 7.22 14.33
N ALA A 104 -5.21 8.41 14.91
CA ALA A 104 -5.87 9.52 14.24
C ALA A 104 -5.10 10.01 13.00
N VAL A 105 -3.77 10.15 13.10
CA VAL A 105 -2.91 10.51 11.97
C VAL A 105 -2.96 9.43 10.88
N LYS A 106 -2.86 8.15 11.24
CA LYS A 106 -2.99 7.04 10.27
C LYS A 106 -4.35 7.06 9.58
N ASN A 107 -5.43 7.29 10.32
CA ASN A 107 -6.77 7.39 9.75
C ASN A 107 -6.89 8.59 8.80
N LEU A 108 -6.33 9.75 9.16
CA LEU A 108 -6.30 10.92 8.30
C LEU A 108 -5.56 10.63 7.00
N VAL A 109 -4.36 10.05 7.08
CA VAL A 109 -3.58 9.62 5.91
C VAL A 109 -4.39 8.64 5.07
N ARG A 110 -5.10 7.70 5.71
CA ARG A 110 -5.92 6.70 5.03
C ARG A 110 -7.01 7.33 4.18
N VAL A 111 -7.68 8.37 4.66
CA VAL A 111 -8.71 9.09 3.87
C VAL A 111 -8.11 9.58 2.55
N TYR A 112 -6.92 10.19 2.58
CA TYR A 112 -6.29 10.69 1.37
C TYR A 112 -5.75 9.57 0.47
N THR A 113 -5.15 8.52 1.04
CA THR A 113 -4.67 7.39 0.24
C THR A 113 -5.82 6.64 -0.42
N ASP A 114 -6.93 6.41 0.29
CA ASP A 114 -8.12 5.74 -0.26
C ASP A 114 -8.74 6.55 -1.41
N MET A 115 -8.73 7.89 -1.31
CA MET A 115 -9.15 8.78 -2.41
C MET A 115 -8.22 8.68 -3.62
N LEU A 116 -6.89 8.67 -3.41
CA LEU A 116 -5.92 8.52 -4.48
C LEU A 116 -6.01 7.13 -5.15
N ASP A 117 -6.19 6.08 -4.36
CA ASP A 117 -6.37 4.71 -4.85
C ASP A 117 -7.66 4.58 -5.68
N SER A 118 -8.73 5.27 -5.28
CA SER A 118 -9.98 5.34 -6.04
C SER A 118 -9.79 6.02 -7.39
N ILE A 119 -9.08 7.16 -7.41
CA ILE A 119 -8.71 7.86 -8.66
C ILE A 119 -7.86 6.96 -9.55
N GLU A 120 -6.88 6.26 -8.96
CA GLU A 120 -6.00 5.32 -9.67
C GLU A 120 -6.81 4.20 -10.32
N SER A 121 -7.72 3.60 -9.57
CA SER A 121 -8.62 2.52 -10.03
C SER A 121 -9.52 2.98 -11.18
N ASP A 122 -10.17 4.13 -11.04
CA ASP A 122 -11.06 4.69 -12.07
C ASP A 122 -10.33 4.98 -13.38
N LEU A 123 -9.15 5.58 -13.29
CA LEU A 123 -8.32 5.89 -14.45
C LEU A 123 -7.77 4.62 -15.11
N LYS A 124 -7.39 3.59 -14.34
CA LYS A 124 -7.04 2.26 -14.88
C LYS A 124 -8.20 1.63 -15.63
N GLY A 125 -9.42 1.73 -15.10
CA GLY A 125 -10.64 1.26 -15.74
C GLY A 125 -10.87 1.94 -17.11
N LYS A 126 -10.78 3.27 -17.15
CA LYS A 126 -10.90 4.06 -18.40
C LYS A 126 -9.80 3.70 -19.40
N PHE A 127 -8.56 3.54 -18.94
CA PHE A 127 -7.44 3.15 -19.79
C PHE A 127 -7.62 1.75 -20.39
N ARG A 128 -8.16 0.81 -19.63
CA ARG A 128 -8.52 -0.54 -20.11
C ARG A 128 -9.57 -0.46 -21.22
N GLU A 129 -10.66 0.30 -21.01
CA GLU A 129 -11.70 0.42 -22.04
C GLU A 129 -11.20 1.13 -23.30
N TYR A 130 -10.43 2.22 -23.15
CA TYR A 130 -9.80 2.89 -24.28
C TYR A 130 -8.88 1.94 -25.07
N SER A 131 -8.08 1.14 -24.38
CA SER A 131 -7.22 0.14 -25.01
C SER A 131 -8.03 -0.92 -25.77
N ARG A 132 -9.18 -1.34 -25.23
CA ARG A 132 -10.11 -2.27 -25.89
C ARG A 132 -10.70 -1.67 -27.16
N ILE A 133 -11.19 -0.44 -27.10
CA ILE A 133 -11.74 0.29 -28.26
C ILE A 133 -10.68 0.45 -29.35
N LYS A 134 -9.45 0.84 -28.96
CA LYS A 134 -8.33 1.00 -29.89
C LYS A 134 -7.96 -0.30 -30.59
N GLU A 135 -7.92 -1.42 -29.85
CA GLU A 135 -7.65 -2.74 -30.41
C GLU A 135 -8.79 -3.22 -31.33
N MET A 136 -10.06 -2.99 -30.97
CA MET A 136 -11.20 -3.31 -31.83
C MET A 136 -11.15 -2.56 -33.16
N LYS A 137 -10.92 -1.24 -33.12
CA LYS A 137 -10.79 -0.41 -34.33
C LYS A 137 -9.66 -0.89 -35.22
N ARG A 138 -8.52 -1.25 -34.63
CA ARG A 138 -7.40 -1.82 -35.39
C ARG A 138 -7.79 -3.11 -36.09
N ARG A 139 -8.51 -4.01 -35.42
CA ARG A 139 -8.98 -5.26 -36.04
C ARG A 139 -9.93 -5.01 -37.20
N GLU A 140 -10.84 -4.04 -37.07
CA GLU A 140 -11.74 -3.65 -38.17
C GLU A 140 -10.96 -3.09 -39.36
N ASP A 141 -9.98 -2.24 -39.11
CA ASP A 141 -9.13 -1.67 -40.17
C ASP A 141 -8.29 -2.77 -40.84
N ASP A 142 -7.72 -3.70 -40.06
CA ASP A 142 -6.97 -4.85 -40.55
C ASP A 142 -7.86 -5.76 -41.44
N LEU A 143 -9.12 -5.98 -41.05
CA LEU A 143 -10.09 -6.76 -41.84
C LEU A 143 -10.44 -6.06 -43.16
N LYS A 144 -10.76 -4.76 -43.12
CA LYS A 144 -11.08 -3.97 -44.33
C LYS A 144 -9.93 -3.94 -45.31
N VAL A 145 -8.70 -3.79 -44.82
CA VAL A 145 -7.49 -3.79 -45.64
C VAL A 145 -7.27 -5.15 -46.30
N LYS A 146 -7.47 -6.25 -45.57
CA LYS A 146 -7.37 -7.62 -46.11
C LYS A 146 -8.46 -7.92 -47.15
N GLU A 147 -9.70 -7.50 -46.89
CA GLU A 147 -10.80 -7.66 -47.84
C GLU A 147 -10.57 -6.88 -49.13
N ALA A 148 -10.10 -5.63 -49.04
CA ALA A 148 -9.76 -4.81 -50.20
C ALA A 148 -8.59 -5.44 -51.01
N ALA A 149 -7.57 -5.95 -50.33
CA ALA A 149 -6.45 -6.64 -50.97
C ALA A 149 -6.92 -7.92 -51.69
N ARG A 150 -7.77 -8.73 -51.05
CA ARG A 150 -8.35 -9.94 -51.66
C ARG A 150 -9.20 -9.60 -52.88
N ALA A 151 -10.06 -8.59 -52.78
CA ALA A 151 -10.88 -8.15 -53.91
C ALA A 151 -10.03 -7.64 -55.09
N LEU A 152 -8.91 -6.97 -54.81
CA LEU A 152 -7.97 -6.52 -55.84
C LEU A 152 -7.23 -7.70 -56.48
N GLN A 153 -6.76 -8.66 -55.68
CA GLN A 153 -6.14 -9.90 -56.17
C GLN A 153 -7.11 -10.69 -57.05
N ASP A 154 -8.39 -10.79 -56.66
CA ASP A 154 -9.42 -11.48 -57.45
C ASP A 154 -9.75 -10.78 -58.77
N ARG A 155 -9.55 -9.46 -58.86
CA ARG A 155 -9.67 -8.70 -60.13
C ARG A 155 -8.47 -8.96 -61.03
N VAL A 156 -7.25 -8.83 -60.49
CA VAL A 156 -6.01 -9.10 -61.23
C VAL A 156 -5.97 -10.54 -61.73
N ASN A 157 -6.35 -11.51 -60.90
CA ASN A 157 -6.44 -12.92 -61.27
C ASN A 157 -7.44 -13.16 -62.41
N ARG A 158 -8.57 -12.44 -62.43
CA ARG A 158 -9.57 -12.53 -63.51
C ARG A 158 -9.06 -11.93 -64.82
N GLU A 159 -8.36 -10.79 -64.77
CA GLU A 159 -7.77 -10.16 -65.96
C GLU A 159 -6.62 -10.99 -66.53
N ALA A 160 -5.76 -11.54 -65.66
CA ALA A 160 -4.68 -12.44 -66.03
C ALA A 160 -5.21 -13.70 -66.74
N LYS A 161 -6.27 -14.33 -66.20
CA LYS A 161 -6.97 -15.45 -66.86
C LYS A 161 -7.53 -15.09 -68.24
N LYS A 162 -8.13 -13.91 -68.39
CA LYS A 162 -8.66 -13.46 -69.70
C LYS A 162 -7.57 -13.21 -70.74
N LYS A 163 -6.40 -12.75 -70.30
CA LYS A 163 -5.25 -12.49 -71.18
C LYS A 163 -4.30 -13.68 -71.33
N ASN A 164 -4.56 -14.79 -70.62
CA ASN A 164 -3.73 -15.99 -70.59
C ASN A 164 -2.27 -15.72 -70.16
N ILE A 165 -2.10 -14.78 -69.21
CA ILE A 165 -0.81 -14.38 -68.62
C ILE A 165 -0.81 -14.86 -67.16
N ASP A 166 0.35 -15.24 -66.63
CA ASP A 166 0.47 -15.67 -65.24
C ASP A 166 0.07 -14.53 -64.26
N PRO A 167 -0.74 -14.83 -63.24
CA PRO A 167 -1.25 -13.82 -62.32
C PRO A 167 -0.13 -13.23 -61.45
N ILE A 168 -0.05 -11.90 -61.42
CA ILE A 168 0.87 -11.16 -60.54
C ILE A 168 0.31 -11.18 -59.11
N LEU A 169 1.11 -11.65 -58.15
CA LEU A 169 0.79 -11.61 -56.72
C LEU A 169 0.98 -10.19 -56.21
N ILE A 170 -0.10 -9.56 -55.74
CA ILE A 170 -0.04 -8.25 -55.10
C ILE A 170 0.52 -8.47 -53.69
N PRO A 171 1.57 -7.74 -53.29
CA PRO A 171 2.14 -7.88 -51.95
C PRO A 171 1.09 -7.51 -50.89
N GLU A 172 1.10 -8.25 -49.78
CA GLU A 172 0.19 -7.98 -48.67
C GLU A 172 0.42 -6.56 -48.12
N PRO A 173 -0.66 -5.80 -47.85
CA PRO A 173 -0.54 -4.47 -47.25
C PRO A 173 0.09 -4.57 -45.85
N VAL A 174 1.15 -3.78 -45.63
CA VAL A 174 1.89 -3.74 -44.36
C VAL A 174 1.04 -3.06 -43.29
N LEU A 175 0.63 -3.80 -42.27
CA LEU A 175 -0.16 -3.26 -41.16
C LEU A 175 0.67 -2.30 -40.28
N PRO A 176 0.07 -1.23 -39.74
CA PRO A 176 0.76 -0.35 -38.81
C PRO A 176 1.21 -1.11 -37.57
N GLN A 177 2.49 -0.96 -37.20
CA GLN A 177 3.09 -1.64 -36.05
C GLN A 177 2.46 -1.18 -34.72
N LYS A 178 2.46 -2.06 -33.70
CA LYS A 178 1.93 -1.75 -32.35
C LYS A 178 2.67 -0.52 -31.80
N GLN A 179 1.93 0.53 -31.43
CA GLN A 179 2.53 1.73 -30.85
C GLN A 179 3.23 1.42 -29.54
N ALA A 180 4.39 2.04 -29.33
CA ALA A 180 5.15 1.98 -28.10
C ALA A 180 4.33 2.50 -26.91
N PRO A 181 4.64 2.08 -25.67
CA PRO A 181 3.95 2.56 -24.47
C PRO A 181 4.02 4.08 -24.36
N THR A 182 2.91 4.70 -23.93
CA THR A 182 2.83 6.15 -23.75
C THR A 182 3.72 6.55 -22.56
N ARG A 183 4.79 7.31 -22.84
CA ARG A 183 5.70 7.87 -21.84
C ARG A 183 5.35 9.33 -21.61
N THR A 184 5.15 9.71 -20.37
CA THR A 184 4.94 11.09 -19.91
C THR A 184 6.14 11.53 -19.07
N GLU A 185 6.19 12.80 -18.68
CA GLU A 185 7.27 13.33 -17.82
C GLU A 185 7.24 12.71 -16.41
N GLU A 186 6.05 12.34 -15.92
CA GLU A 186 5.82 11.76 -14.59
C GLU A 186 5.96 10.23 -14.55
N GLY A 187 6.12 9.55 -15.70
CA GLY A 187 6.25 8.10 -15.73
C GLY A 187 5.88 7.45 -17.06
N SER A 188 5.61 6.14 -17.02
CA SER A 188 5.13 5.39 -18.19
C SER A 188 3.89 4.56 -17.87
N GLY A 189 2.91 4.62 -18.76
CA GLY A 189 1.72 3.78 -18.73
C GLY A 189 1.81 2.70 -19.81
N SER A 190 1.71 1.44 -19.41
CA SER A 190 1.74 0.30 -20.34
C SER A 190 0.71 -0.76 -19.97
N MET A 191 0.19 -1.47 -20.96
CA MET A 191 -0.59 -2.67 -20.74
C MET A 191 0.35 -3.86 -20.57
N LYS A 192 0.20 -4.60 -19.47
CA LYS A 192 0.90 -5.86 -19.25
C LYS A 192 -0.09 -7.02 -19.28
N LYS A 193 0.25 -8.03 -20.08
CA LYS A 193 -0.43 -9.31 -20.06
C LYS A 193 -0.07 -10.08 -18.79
N VAL A 194 -1.06 -10.32 -17.94
CA VAL A 194 -0.91 -11.09 -16.70
C VAL A 194 -1.80 -12.32 -16.79
N TRP A 195 -1.25 -13.47 -16.42
CA TRP A 195 -2.04 -14.68 -16.29
C TRP A 195 -2.80 -14.64 -14.97
N THR A 196 -4.12 -14.69 -15.06
CA THR A 196 -5.05 -14.67 -13.94
C THR A 196 -5.94 -15.90 -14.03
N TRP A 197 -6.51 -16.33 -12.91
CA TRP A 197 -7.46 -17.44 -12.86
C TRP A 197 -8.80 -16.96 -12.35
N ASP A 198 -9.86 -17.65 -12.77
CA ASP A 198 -11.22 -17.32 -12.35
C ASP A 198 -11.43 -17.69 -10.87
N LYS A 199 -11.84 -16.72 -10.06
CA LYS A 199 -12.07 -16.87 -8.63
C LYS A 199 -13.54 -17.22 -8.31
N ASN A 200 -14.39 -17.34 -9.32
CA ASN A 200 -15.80 -17.64 -9.11
C ASN A 200 -15.96 -19.10 -8.68
N GLU A 201 -16.29 -19.32 -7.41
CA GLU A 201 -16.50 -20.64 -6.81
C GLU A 201 -17.58 -21.47 -7.53
N GLU A 202 -18.50 -20.84 -8.26
CA GLU A 202 -19.57 -21.49 -9.03
C GLU A 202 -19.08 -22.19 -10.33
N GLU A 203 -17.92 -21.83 -10.87
CA GLU A 203 -17.33 -22.45 -12.08
C GLU A 203 -16.19 -23.43 -11.76
N ILE A 204 -15.87 -23.63 -10.47
CA ILE A 204 -14.76 -24.47 -10.03
C ILE A 204 -15.27 -25.89 -9.79
N ASP A 205 -14.83 -26.81 -10.65
CA ASP A 205 -15.10 -28.24 -10.51
C ASP A 205 -14.17 -28.84 -9.44
N PHE A 206 -14.58 -28.76 -8.17
CA PHE A 206 -13.84 -29.22 -6.99
C PHE A 206 -13.45 -30.71 -7.02
N ASP A 207 -14.09 -31.53 -7.86
CA ASP A 207 -13.76 -32.95 -8.01
C ASP A 207 -12.52 -33.18 -8.88
N LYS A 208 -12.15 -32.20 -9.71
CA LYS A 208 -10.95 -32.27 -10.56
C LYS A 208 -9.76 -31.52 -9.98
N VAL A 209 -9.98 -30.59 -9.06
CA VAL A 209 -8.91 -29.83 -8.41
C VAL A 209 -8.07 -30.79 -7.55
N PRO A 210 -6.74 -30.92 -7.78
CA PRO A 210 -5.87 -31.72 -6.93
C PRO A 210 -6.04 -31.34 -5.45
N ASP A 211 -5.99 -32.31 -4.53
CA ASP A 211 -6.25 -32.08 -3.10
C ASP A 211 -5.38 -30.96 -2.49
N GLU A 212 -4.18 -30.73 -3.05
CA GLU A 212 -3.28 -29.63 -2.70
C GLU A 212 -3.88 -28.22 -2.90
N TYR A 213 -4.87 -28.07 -3.78
CA TYR A 213 -5.52 -26.80 -4.14
C TYR A 213 -7.02 -26.77 -3.81
N LYS A 214 -7.54 -27.84 -3.20
CA LYS A 214 -8.97 -28.01 -2.86
C LYS A 214 -9.42 -27.06 -1.75
N ILE A 215 -8.49 -26.65 -0.89
CA ILE A 215 -8.62 -25.42 -0.12
C ILE A 215 -8.12 -24.33 -1.04
N LEU A 216 -9.01 -23.43 -1.51
CA LEU A 216 -8.74 -22.28 -2.39
C LEU A 216 -7.67 -21.34 -1.81
N ASN A 217 -6.42 -21.81 -1.79
CA ASN A 217 -5.27 -21.06 -1.37
C ASN A 217 -4.81 -20.27 -2.60
N GLY A 218 -5.47 -19.12 -2.83
CA GLY A 218 -5.14 -18.23 -3.94
C GLY A 218 -3.62 -17.96 -4.09
N PRO A 219 -2.85 -17.81 -2.99
CA PRO A 219 -1.39 -17.78 -3.06
C PRO A 219 -0.72 -19.00 -3.72
N ALA A 220 -1.18 -20.23 -3.45
CA ALA A 220 -0.64 -21.45 -4.03
C ALA A 220 -0.93 -21.52 -5.55
N ILE A 221 -2.16 -21.18 -5.95
CA ILE A 221 -2.56 -21.13 -7.37
C ILE A 221 -1.76 -20.06 -8.12
N ASN A 222 -1.60 -18.87 -7.53
CA ASN A 222 -0.76 -17.80 -8.11
C ASN A 222 0.71 -18.22 -8.22
N THR A 223 1.21 -19.03 -7.29
CA THR A 223 2.58 -19.58 -7.34
C THR A 223 2.70 -20.61 -8.46
N ALA A 224 1.71 -21.48 -8.64
CA ALA A 224 1.65 -22.43 -9.76
C ALA A 224 1.59 -21.71 -11.12
N ILE A 225 0.78 -20.64 -11.23
CA ILE A 225 0.71 -19.80 -12.43
C ILE A 225 2.06 -19.10 -12.69
N LYS A 226 2.76 -18.65 -11.65
CA LYS A 226 4.13 -18.12 -11.78
C LYS A 226 5.11 -19.20 -12.22
N ALA A 227 4.96 -20.44 -11.74
CA ALA A 227 5.73 -21.61 -12.15
C ALA A 227 5.35 -22.16 -13.55
N ALA A 228 4.56 -21.40 -14.33
CA ALA A 228 4.12 -21.73 -15.68
C ALA A 228 3.14 -22.92 -15.80
N VAL A 229 2.48 -23.31 -14.71
CA VAL A 229 1.32 -24.21 -14.79
C VAL A 229 0.14 -23.44 -15.36
N ARG A 230 -0.23 -23.75 -16.62
CA ARG A 230 -1.30 -23.07 -17.38
C ARG A 230 -2.60 -23.84 -17.45
N ASN A 231 -2.60 -25.10 -17.02
CA ASN A 231 -3.77 -25.96 -16.97
C ASN A 231 -3.83 -26.59 -15.58
N ILE A 232 -4.69 -26.07 -14.72
CA ILE A 232 -5.03 -26.70 -13.44
C ILE A 232 -6.46 -27.23 -13.63
N PRO A 233 -6.69 -28.54 -13.52
CA PRO A 233 -8.02 -29.09 -13.67
C PRO A 233 -8.99 -28.43 -12.68
N GLY A 234 -10.15 -27.97 -13.16
CA GLY A 234 -11.15 -27.25 -12.37
C GLY A 234 -10.93 -25.73 -12.24
N ILE A 235 -9.82 -25.18 -12.74
CA ILE A 235 -9.56 -23.73 -12.69
C ILE A 235 -9.30 -23.18 -14.09
N ARG A 236 -10.11 -22.20 -14.52
CA ARG A 236 -9.90 -21.50 -15.79
C ARG A 236 -8.82 -20.44 -15.64
N ILE A 237 -7.66 -20.69 -16.25
CA ILE A 237 -6.55 -19.72 -16.33
C ILE A 237 -6.65 -18.97 -17.67
N TYR A 238 -6.66 -17.64 -17.62
CA TYR A 238 -6.73 -16.76 -18.79
C TYR A 238 -5.70 -15.63 -18.71
N GLN A 239 -5.42 -15.02 -19.85
CA GLN A 239 -4.51 -13.88 -19.95
C GLN A 239 -5.34 -12.60 -19.94
N ASP A 240 -5.18 -11.77 -18.90
CA ASP A 240 -5.83 -10.47 -18.78
C ASP A 240 -4.84 -9.34 -19.06
N ASP A 241 -5.32 -8.29 -19.71
CA ASP A 241 -4.54 -7.07 -19.95
C ASP A 241 -4.75 -6.12 -18.77
N VAL A 242 -3.70 -5.98 -17.95
CA VAL A 242 -3.71 -5.14 -16.76
C VAL A 242 -2.94 -3.85 -17.03
N PRO A 243 -3.54 -2.67 -16.79
CA PRO A 243 -2.82 -1.41 -16.87
C PRO A 243 -1.78 -1.32 -15.74
N VAL A 244 -0.53 -1.05 -16.11
CA VAL A 244 0.58 -0.85 -15.19
C VAL A 244 1.12 0.55 -15.37
N TRP A 245 1.17 1.31 -14.28
CA TRP A 245 1.83 2.60 -14.20
C TRP A 245 3.14 2.44 -13.44
N ARG A 246 4.19 3.08 -13.95
CA ARG A 246 5.50 3.18 -13.30
C ARG A 246 5.87 4.66 -13.23
N GLY A 247 5.85 5.20 -12.02
CA GLY A 247 6.49 6.47 -11.67
C GLY A 247 7.92 6.27 -11.24
#